data_AF-A0A7S4FH04-F1
#
_entry.id   AF-A0A7S4FH04-F1
#
_cell.length_a   1.000
_cell.length_b   1.000
_cell.length_c   1.000
_cell.angle_alpha   90.00
_cell.angle_beta   90.00
_cell.angle_gamma   90.00
#
_symmetry.space_group_name_H-M   'P 1'
#
loop_
_entity.id
_entity.type
_entity.pdbx_description
1 polymer ?
#
loop_
_entity_poly.entity_id
_entity_poly.type
_entity_poly.pdbx_seq_one_letter_code
_entity_poly.pdbx_strand_id
1 'polypeptide(L)'
;DQTDAQSPKFSCNETPGYDPAVCLDEESQALEVAQCGCTLHTSDAARNCYAMGLSDAELDARQSCSLQALTGNSAAITAKCLPACTTTRYERHISTGMFPSTASWNSFWSWFFPWRERQLVADGWLYPRDIQNLTYLREVTGHMAIGFQDLSVTTTRRELKYENWYSLLENVGGLWSFW
;
A
#
# COMPACT_ATOMS: atom_id res chain seq x y z
N ASP A 1 35.86 -13.09 -26.67
CA ASP A 1 35.12 -12.71 -25.45
C ASP A 1 34.37 -11.42 -25.67
N GLN A 2 33.15 -11.53 -26.20
CA GLN A 2 32.22 -10.42 -26.29
C GLN A 2 31.46 -10.36 -24.97
N THR A 3 31.78 -9.38 -24.15
CA THR A 3 30.87 -8.95 -23.07
C THR A 3 29.63 -8.40 -23.74
N ASP A 4 28.54 -9.16 -23.71
CA ASP A 4 27.21 -8.70 -24.05
C ASP A 4 26.94 -7.42 -23.25
N ALA A 5 27.05 -6.28 -23.94
CA ALA A 5 26.59 -5.00 -23.42
C ALA A 5 25.06 -5.09 -23.33
N GLN A 6 24.57 -5.70 -22.25
CA GLN A 6 23.19 -5.66 -21.86
C GLN A 6 22.85 -4.18 -21.71
N SER A 7 22.17 -3.63 -22.72
CA SER A 7 21.32 -2.47 -22.50
C SER A 7 20.52 -2.78 -21.24
N PRO A 8 20.44 -1.87 -20.25
CA PRO A 8 19.74 -2.16 -19.00
C PRO A 8 18.32 -2.56 -19.35
N LYS A 9 18.07 -3.88 -19.36
CA LYS A 9 16.73 -4.42 -19.58
C LYS A 9 15.95 -3.96 -18.37
N PHE A 10 15.11 -2.96 -18.58
CA PHE A 10 14.14 -2.55 -17.59
C PHE A 10 13.25 -3.76 -17.35
N SER A 11 13.59 -4.53 -16.31
CA SER A 11 12.94 -5.79 -16.00
C SER A 11 11.79 -5.45 -15.08
N CYS A 12 10.58 -5.66 -15.55
CA CYS A 12 9.36 -5.46 -14.77
C CYS A 12 8.53 -6.74 -14.83
N ASN A 13 7.66 -6.93 -13.85
CA ASN A 13 6.74 -8.06 -13.80
C ASN A 13 5.49 -7.74 -14.62
N GLU A 14 5.22 -8.58 -15.62
CA GLU A 14 4.08 -8.46 -16.55
C GLU A 14 2.83 -9.20 -16.05
N THR A 15 2.90 -9.87 -14.90
CA THR A 15 1.78 -10.62 -14.34
C THR A 15 0.61 -9.68 -14.03
N PRO A 16 -0.59 -9.89 -14.62
CA PRO A 16 -1.75 -9.05 -14.33
C PRO A 16 -2.11 -9.07 -12.84
N GLY A 17 -2.33 -7.89 -12.25
CA GLY A 17 -2.65 -7.74 -10.83
C GLY A 17 -1.47 -7.89 -9.87
N TYR A 18 -0.25 -8.04 -10.37
CA TYR A 18 0.95 -8.03 -9.53
C TYR A 18 1.17 -6.65 -8.89
N ASP A 19 1.33 -6.65 -7.56
CA ASP A 19 1.70 -5.49 -6.77
C ASP A 19 3.07 -5.76 -6.10
N PRO A 20 4.11 -4.95 -6.38
CA PRO A 20 5.40 -5.07 -5.72
C PRO A 20 5.30 -4.99 -4.19
N ALA A 21 4.34 -4.24 -3.64
CA ALA A 21 4.14 -4.15 -2.20
C ALA A 21 3.67 -5.48 -1.62
N VAL A 22 2.78 -6.20 -2.32
CA VAL A 22 2.33 -7.54 -1.92
C VAL A 22 3.48 -8.54 -1.98
N CYS A 23 4.30 -8.50 -3.05
CA CYS A 23 5.50 -9.34 -3.13
C CYS A 23 6.47 -9.09 -1.96
N LEU A 24 6.71 -7.82 -1.62
CA LEU A 24 7.58 -7.46 -0.50
C LEU A 24 7.01 -7.96 0.83
N ASP A 25 5.70 -7.90 1.03
CA ASP A 25 5.01 -8.40 2.22
C ASP A 25 5.16 -9.93 2.34
N GLU A 26 4.86 -10.66 1.27
CA GLU A 26 4.95 -12.13 1.22
C GLU A 26 6.39 -12.63 1.42
N GLU A 27 7.38 -12.02 0.78
CA GLU A 27 8.79 -12.39 0.93
C GLU A 27 9.33 -12.04 2.33
N SER A 28 8.90 -10.91 2.90
CA SER A 28 9.23 -10.54 4.28
C SER A 28 8.66 -11.57 5.25
N GLN A 29 7.38 -11.91 5.10
CA GLN A 29 6.72 -12.91 5.91
C GLN A 29 7.39 -14.30 5.78
N ALA A 30 7.67 -14.74 4.55
CA ALA A 30 8.32 -16.03 4.32
C ALA A 30 9.69 -16.10 5.02
N LEU A 31 10.44 -14.99 5.01
CA LEU A 31 11.72 -14.89 5.70
C LEU A 31 11.56 -14.96 7.22
N GLU A 32 10.62 -14.21 7.80
CA GLU A 32 10.34 -14.25 9.23
C GLU A 32 9.96 -15.67 9.69
N VAL A 33 9.09 -16.35 8.95
CA VAL A 33 8.69 -17.72 9.27
C VAL A 33 9.87 -18.67 9.15
N ALA A 34 10.71 -18.52 8.12
CA ALA A 34 11.88 -19.37 7.92
C ALA A 34 12.95 -19.19 9.01
N GLN A 35 13.17 -17.96 9.49
CA GLN A 35 14.24 -17.65 10.46
C GLN A 35 13.77 -17.70 11.91
N CYS A 36 12.56 -17.20 12.18
CA CYS A 36 12.03 -16.99 13.52
C CYS A 36 10.86 -17.92 13.87
N GLY A 37 10.31 -18.66 12.90
CA GLY A 37 9.18 -19.56 13.11
C GLY A 37 7.86 -18.86 13.43
N CYS A 38 7.81 -17.54 13.26
CA CYS A 38 6.64 -16.69 13.48
C CYS A 38 6.63 -15.53 12.47
N THR A 39 5.52 -14.80 12.37
CA THR A 39 5.44 -13.57 11.57
C THR A 39 4.74 -12.46 12.33
N LEU A 40 5.10 -11.19 12.04
CA LEU A 40 4.37 -10.03 12.54
C LEU A 40 3.06 -9.79 11.77
N HIS A 41 2.96 -10.33 10.55
CA HIS A 41 1.81 -10.14 9.67
C HIS A 41 0.64 -11.01 10.15
N THR A 42 -0.57 -10.46 10.18
CA THR A 42 -1.78 -11.24 10.47
C THR A 42 -2.15 -12.07 9.23
N SER A 43 -1.46 -13.18 9.03
CA SER A 43 -1.83 -14.18 8.03
C SER A 43 -2.24 -15.48 8.71
N ASP A 44 -3.13 -16.23 8.07
CA ASP A 44 -3.61 -17.52 8.58
C ASP A 44 -2.54 -18.62 8.54
N ALA A 45 -1.46 -18.43 7.78
CA ALA A 45 -0.48 -19.49 7.48
C ALA A 45 0.58 -19.70 8.57
N ALA A 46 0.78 -18.72 9.46
CA ALA A 46 1.85 -18.76 10.45
C ALA A 46 1.43 -18.20 11.81
N ARG A 47 2.06 -18.69 12.88
CA ARG A 47 1.82 -18.16 14.23
C ARG A 47 2.30 -16.72 14.31
N ASN A 48 1.44 -15.85 14.83
CA ASN A 48 1.78 -14.47 15.11
C ASN A 48 2.90 -14.41 16.16
N CYS A 49 3.93 -13.58 15.93
CA CYS A 49 5.00 -13.37 16.91
C CYS A 49 4.48 -12.78 18.24
N TYR A 50 3.32 -12.12 18.23
CA TYR A 50 2.60 -11.57 19.39
C TYR A 50 1.52 -12.49 19.97
N ALA A 51 1.69 -13.80 19.86
CA ALA A 51 0.71 -14.75 20.41
C ALA A 51 0.48 -14.52 21.91
N MET A 52 -0.79 -14.45 22.33
CA MET A 52 -1.14 -14.36 23.74
C MET A 52 -0.63 -15.59 24.51
N GLY A 53 -0.08 -15.36 25.71
CA GLY A 53 0.43 -16.42 26.58
C GLY A 53 1.93 -16.69 26.48
N LEU A 54 2.67 -15.89 25.69
CA LEU A 54 4.14 -15.86 25.74
C LEU A 54 4.62 -15.09 26.99
N SER A 55 5.75 -15.49 27.54
CA SER A 55 6.47 -14.70 28.54
C SER A 55 7.17 -13.50 27.89
N ASP A 56 7.48 -12.45 28.68
CA ASP A 56 8.15 -11.25 28.18
C ASP A 56 9.49 -11.57 27.49
N ALA A 57 10.25 -12.52 28.03
CA ALA A 57 11.52 -12.95 27.44
C ALA A 57 11.34 -13.63 26.07
N GLU A 58 10.26 -14.40 25.89
CA GLU A 58 9.95 -15.03 24.60
C GLU A 58 9.46 -13.99 23.58
N LEU A 59 8.71 -13.00 24.04
CA LEU A 59 8.25 -11.89 23.20
C LEU A 59 9.45 -11.08 22.68
N ASP A 60 10.35 -10.67 23.57
CA ASP A 60 11.55 -9.90 23.24
C ASP A 60 12.47 -10.65 22.26
N ALA A 61 12.64 -11.96 22.48
CA ALA A 61 13.44 -12.80 21.60
C ALA A 61 12.85 -12.88 20.18
N ARG A 62 11.52 -13.03 20.07
CA ARG A 62 10.83 -13.09 18.77
C ARG A 62 10.85 -11.75 18.05
N GLN A 63 10.62 -10.64 18.76
CA GLN A 63 10.71 -9.29 18.19
C GLN A 63 12.11 -8.99 17.69
N SER A 64 13.13 -9.33 18.48
CA SER A 64 14.52 -9.14 18.10
C SER A 64 14.88 -9.96 16.85
N CYS A 65 14.42 -11.21 16.78
CA CYS A 65 14.62 -12.06 15.61
C CYS A 65 13.97 -11.48 14.36
N SER A 66 12.68 -11.12 14.43
CA SER A 66 11.96 -10.53 13.29
C SER A 66 12.64 -9.24 12.80
N LEU A 67 13.02 -8.35 13.72
CA LEU A 67 13.72 -7.12 13.35
C LEU A 67 15.05 -7.40 12.64
N GLN A 68 15.84 -8.36 13.13
CA GLN A 68 17.09 -8.77 12.51
C GLN A 68 16.87 -9.42 11.14
N ALA A 69 15.85 -10.26 11.01
CA ALA A 69 15.48 -10.90 9.75
C ALA A 69 15.17 -9.86 8.67
N LEU A 70 14.30 -8.89 8.98
CA LEU A 70 13.86 -7.87 8.03
C LEU A 70 14.96 -6.84 7.70
N THR A 71 15.65 -6.32 8.72
CA THR A 71 16.69 -5.30 8.50
C THR A 71 17.92 -5.87 7.82
N GLY A 72 18.33 -7.08 8.18
CA GLY A 72 19.50 -7.77 7.62
C GLY A 72 19.32 -8.26 6.19
N ASN A 73 18.09 -8.44 5.72
CA ASN A 73 17.79 -9.03 4.40
C ASN A 73 16.98 -8.11 3.47
N SER A 74 16.75 -6.85 3.85
CA SER A 74 15.96 -5.88 3.07
C SER A 74 16.39 -5.78 1.59
N ALA A 75 17.70 -5.76 1.32
CA ALA A 75 18.22 -5.74 -0.05
C ALA A 75 17.92 -7.03 -0.83
N ALA A 76 18.00 -8.20 -0.18
CA ALA A 76 17.73 -9.49 -0.79
C ALA A 76 16.24 -9.67 -1.10
N ILE A 77 15.36 -9.23 -0.18
CA ILE A 77 13.91 -9.19 -0.39
C ILE A 77 13.58 -8.27 -1.58
N THR A 78 14.13 -7.06 -1.58
CA THR A 78 13.90 -6.08 -2.67
C THR A 78 14.39 -6.59 -4.02
N ALA A 79 15.50 -7.34 -4.05
CA ALA A 79 16.05 -7.90 -5.29
C ALA A 79 15.16 -8.99 -5.92
N LYS A 80 14.32 -9.67 -5.13
CA LYS A 80 13.36 -10.67 -5.65
C LYS A 80 12.13 -10.03 -6.29
N CYS A 81 11.67 -8.90 -5.74
CA CYS A 81 10.45 -8.24 -6.17
C CYS A 81 10.75 -7.22 -7.27
N LEU A 82 10.49 -7.62 -8.53
CA LEU A 82 10.56 -6.70 -9.67
C LEU A 82 9.48 -5.61 -9.57
N PRO A 83 9.69 -4.42 -10.16
CA PRO A 83 8.62 -3.43 -10.29
C PRO A 83 7.51 -3.96 -11.23
N ALA A 84 6.26 -3.55 -11.03
CA ALA A 84 5.18 -3.87 -11.97
C ALA A 84 5.35 -3.08 -13.28
N CYS A 85 5.08 -3.72 -14.42
CA CYS A 85 5.13 -3.04 -15.72
C CYS A 85 4.01 -2.01 -15.89
N THR A 86 2.88 -2.23 -15.23
CA THR A 86 1.75 -1.30 -15.17
C THR A 86 1.56 -0.85 -13.74
N THR A 87 1.66 0.46 -13.50
CA THR A 87 1.38 1.06 -12.19
C THR A 87 0.32 2.13 -12.32
N THR A 88 -0.60 2.17 -11.36
CA THR A 88 -1.59 3.24 -11.23
C THR A 88 -1.25 4.02 -9.98
N ARG A 89 -1.01 5.34 -10.13
CA ARG A 89 -0.75 6.24 -9.02
C ARG A 89 -1.90 7.22 -8.88
N TYR A 90 -2.40 7.37 -7.67
CA TYR A 90 -3.40 8.37 -7.33
C TYR A 90 -2.70 9.57 -6.69
N GLU A 91 -2.71 10.71 -7.40
CA GLU A 91 -2.39 11.99 -6.78
C GLU A 91 -3.59 12.43 -5.95
N ARG A 92 -3.32 12.85 -4.70
CA ARG A 92 -4.37 13.16 -3.73
C ARG A 92 -4.17 14.58 -3.22
N HIS A 93 -5.23 15.37 -3.31
CA HIS A 93 -5.32 16.66 -2.65
C HIS A 93 -6.21 16.50 -1.42
N ILE A 94 -5.62 16.65 -0.24
CA ILE A 94 -6.34 16.52 1.03
C ILE A 94 -6.60 17.91 1.57
N SER A 95 -7.87 18.27 1.68
CA SER A 95 -8.30 19.43 2.45
C SER A 95 -8.98 18.96 3.72
N THR A 96 -8.69 19.64 4.82
CA THR A 96 -9.34 19.40 6.11
C THR A 96 -10.05 20.66 6.55
N GLY A 97 -11.18 20.49 7.23
CA GLY A 97 -11.96 21.58 7.77
C GLY A 97 -12.78 21.11 8.96
N MET A 98 -13.20 22.04 9.82
CA MET A 98 -14.12 21.71 10.90
C MET A 98 -15.49 21.35 10.33
N PHE A 99 -15.97 20.17 10.68
CA PHE A 99 -17.31 19.72 10.35
C PHE A 99 -17.99 19.17 11.61
N PRO A 100 -19.20 19.65 11.95
CA PRO A 100 -19.88 20.82 11.38
C PRO A 100 -19.12 22.12 11.70
N SER A 101 -19.47 23.22 11.01
CA SER A 101 -18.89 24.53 11.35
C SER A 101 -19.38 24.97 12.74
N THR A 102 -18.66 25.88 13.39
CA THR A 102 -19.08 26.44 14.69
C THR A 102 -20.48 27.08 14.63
N ALA A 103 -20.80 27.71 13.50
CA ALA A 103 -22.10 28.33 13.25
C ALA A 103 -23.23 27.31 13.09
N SER A 104 -22.96 26.13 12.51
CA SER A 104 -23.96 25.08 12.35
C SER A 104 -23.89 24.02 13.45
N TRP A 105 -22.98 24.13 14.42
CA TRP A 105 -22.70 23.10 15.43
C TRP A 105 -23.96 22.61 16.16
N ASN A 106 -24.70 23.52 16.81
CA ASN A 106 -25.89 23.16 17.58
C ASN A 106 -27.05 22.67 16.68
N SER A 107 -27.19 23.26 15.50
CA SER A 107 -28.24 22.88 14.55
C SER A 107 -27.95 21.52 13.93
N PHE A 108 -26.73 21.28 13.45
CA PHE A 108 -26.30 20.01 12.87
C PHE A 108 -26.56 18.86 13.83
N TRP A 109 -26.04 18.96 15.06
CA TRP A 109 -26.15 17.88 16.02
C TRP A 109 -27.59 17.65 16.52
N SER A 110 -28.43 18.69 16.57
CA SER A 110 -29.82 18.53 17.04
C SER A 110 -30.71 17.76 16.06
N TRP A 111 -30.44 17.78 14.75
CA TRP A 111 -31.14 16.93 13.77
C TRP A 111 -30.37 15.66 13.39
N PHE A 112 -29.03 15.72 13.33
CA PHE A 112 -28.18 14.62 12.90
C PHE A 112 -28.18 13.46 13.90
N PHE A 113 -28.05 13.74 15.20
CA PHE A 113 -28.02 12.67 16.21
C PHE A 113 -29.31 11.87 16.26
N PRO A 114 -30.51 12.47 16.41
CA PRO A 114 -31.73 11.66 16.53
C PRO A 114 -32.02 10.80 15.29
N TRP A 115 -31.57 11.20 14.11
CA TRP A 115 -31.74 10.42 12.88
C TRP A 115 -30.65 9.34 12.73
N ARG A 116 -29.38 9.70 12.91
CA ARG A 116 -28.23 8.78 12.76
C ARG A 116 -28.18 7.73 13.86
N GLU A 117 -28.52 8.10 15.11
CA GLU A 117 -28.65 7.18 16.24
C GLU A 117 -29.68 6.10 15.95
N ARG A 118 -30.85 6.48 15.42
CA ARG A 118 -31.89 5.52 15.01
C ARG A 118 -31.40 4.56 13.91
N GLN A 119 -30.64 5.05 12.93
CA GLN A 119 -30.05 4.18 11.91
C GLN A 119 -28.95 3.26 12.47
N LEU A 120 -28.00 3.79 13.23
CA LEU A 120 -26.89 3.00 13.76
C LEU A 120 -27.35 1.91 14.74
N VAL A 121 -28.41 2.17 15.51
CA VAL A 121 -29.06 1.14 16.35
C VAL A 121 -29.83 0.13 15.49
N ALA A 122 -30.56 0.58 14.47
CA ALA A 122 -31.29 -0.32 13.57
C ALA A 122 -30.34 -1.24 12.78
N ASP A 123 -29.18 -0.72 12.37
CA ASP A 123 -28.16 -1.43 11.62
C ASP A 123 -27.21 -2.24 12.55
N GLY A 124 -27.41 -2.19 13.87
CA GLY A 124 -26.65 -2.97 14.86
C GLY A 124 -25.23 -2.48 15.16
N TRP A 125 -24.86 -1.28 14.72
CA TRP A 125 -23.52 -0.70 14.90
C TRP A 125 -23.32 -0.07 16.28
N LEU A 126 -24.40 0.37 16.93
CA LEU A 126 -24.35 0.93 18.28
C LEU A 126 -25.27 0.15 19.21
N TYR A 127 -24.75 -0.29 20.35
CA TYR A 127 -25.62 -0.76 21.41
C TYR A 127 -26.28 0.46 22.08
N PRO A 128 -27.58 0.37 22.46
CA PRO A 128 -28.29 1.48 23.10
C PRO A 128 -27.63 2.05 24.36
N ARG A 129 -26.69 1.30 24.97
CA ARG A 129 -25.95 1.69 26.18
C ARG A 129 -24.79 2.64 25.88
N ASP A 130 -24.23 2.60 24.68
CA ASP A 130 -23.08 3.42 24.25
C ASP A 130 -23.50 4.86 23.89
N ILE A 131 -24.81 5.10 23.79
CA ILE A 131 -25.43 6.39 23.45
C ILE A 131 -25.34 7.40 24.63
N GLN A 132 -25.09 6.94 25.85
CA GLN A 132 -25.13 7.79 27.04
C GLN A 132 -24.04 8.88 27.05
N ASN A 133 -23.00 8.76 26.23
CA ASN A 133 -21.95 9.76 26.11
C ASN A 133 -21.99 10.47 24.74
N LEU A 134 -23.07 11.23 24.51
CA LEU A 134 -23.26 12.04 23.28
C LEU A 134 -22.12 13.04 23.04
N THR A 135 -21.42 13.46 24.09
CA THR A 135 -20.23 14.32 23.97
C THR A 135 -19.08 13.59 23.27
N TYR A 136 -18.85 12.32 23.59
CA TYR A 136 -17.84 11.50 22.92
C TYR A 136 -18.14 11.32 21.44
N LEU A 137 -19.39 11.00 21.08
CA LEU A 137 -19.80 10.85 19.67
C LEU A 137 -19.59 12.13 18.85
N ARG A 138 -19.70 13.32 19.47
CA ARG A 138 -19.43 14.61 18.81
C ARG A 138 -17.95 14.80 18.49
N GLU A 139 -17.07 14.26 19.31
CA GLU A 139 -15.61 14.41 19.17
C GLU A 139 -15.00 13.38 18.21
N VAL A 140 -15.61 12.19 18.09
CA VAL A 140 -15.09 11.09 17.26
C VAL A 140 -15.71 10.99 15.86
N THR A 141 -16.76 11.76 15.58
CA THR A 141 -17.39 11.73 14.24
C THR A 141 -16.59 12.57 13.25
N GLY A 142 -15.93 11.89 12.32
CA GLY A 142 -15.34 12.50 11.13
C GLY A 142 -16.27 12.41 9.93
N HIS A 143 -16.24 13.41 9.06
CA HIS A 143 -16.83 13.32 7.72
C HIS A 143 -15.72 13.24 6.69
N MET A 144 -15.78 12.23 5.83
CA MET A 144 -14.84 12.03 4.73
C MET A 144 -15.60 12.09 3.41
N ALA A 145 -15.18 12.99 2.52
CA ALA A 145 -15.64 13.03 1.14
C ALA A 145 -14.45 12.68 0.23
N ILE A 146 -14.65 11.71 -0.66
CA ILE A 146 -13.66 11.31 -1.67
C ILE A 146 -14.30 11.54 -3.03
N GLY A 147 -13.61 12.30 -3.88
CA GLY A 147 -14.05 12.61 -5.23
C GLY A 147 -12.86 12.87 -6.15
N PHE A 148 -13.10 12.78 -7.46
CA PHE A 148 -12.12 13.17 -8.46
C PHE A 148 -12.22 14.69 -8.69
N GLN A 149 -11.09 15.39 -8.59
CA GLN A 149 -11.05 16.85 -8.74
C GLN A 149 -11.40 17.26 -10.18
N ASP A 150 -10.90 16.52 -11.17
CA ASP A 150 -11.19 16.67 -12.60
C ASP A 150 -11.19 15.27 -13.26
N LEU A 151 -11.82 15.14 -14.44
CA LEU A 151 -11.81 13.90 -15.25
C LEU A 151 -10.47 13.65 -15.97
N SER A 152 -9.34 14.04 -15.39
CA SER A 152 -8.02 13.90 -16.00
C SER A 152 -7.33 12.61 -15.55
N VAL A 153 -7.34 11.61 -16.42
CA VAL A 153 -6.46 10.45 -16.30
C VAL A 153 -5.21 10.72 -17.11
N THR A 154 -4.09 10.99 -16.43
CA THR A 154 -2.79 11.12 -17.10
C THR A 154 -2.20 9.73 -17.31
N THR A 155 -2.12 9.31 -18.57
CA THR A 155 -1.49 8.04 -18.94
C THR A 155 -0.09 8.30 -19.47
N THR A 156 0.94 7.75 -18.83
CA THR A 156 2.32 7.76 -19.34
C THR A 156 2.65 6.38 -19.87
N ARG A 157 2.88 6.27 -21.18
CA ARG A 157 3.37 5.04 -21.82
C ARG A 157 4.85 5.20 -22.14
N ARG A 158 5.66 4.22 -21.76
CA ARG A 158 7.05 4.12 -22.23
C ARG A 158 7.05 3.26 -23.48
N GLU A 159 7.51 3.83 -24.58
CA GLU A 159 7.70 3.12 -25.84
C GLU A 159 9.19 2.95 -26.12
N LEU A 160 9.57 1.82 -26.70
CA LEU A 160 10.95 1.61 -27.13
C LEU A 160 11.24 2.55 -28.29
N LYS A 161 12.32 3.35 -28.18
CA LYS A 161 12.74 4.27 -29.25
C LYS A 161 13.13 3.54 -30.54
N TYR A 162 13.51 2.26 -30.43
CA TYR A 162 13.86 1.38 -31.54
C TYR A 162 13.12 0.07 -31.33
N GLU A 163 12.32 -0.36 -32.31
CA GLU A 163 11.51 -1.58 -32.23
C GLU A 163 12.39 -2.85 -32.15
N ASN A 164 13.60 -2.77 -32.68
CA ASN A 164 14.59 -3.84 -32.63
C ASN A 164 16.01 -3.28 -32.83
N TRP A 165 17.00 -4.07 -32.41
CA TRP A 165 18.42 -3.79 -32.64
C TRP A 165 18.76 -3.55 -34.13
N TYR A 166 18.02 -4.21 -35.03
CA TYR A 166 18.19 -4.05 -36.48
C TYR A 166 17.94 -2.61 -36.95
N SER A 167 16.91 -1.94 -36.44
CA SER A 167 16.62 -0.54 -36.79
C SER A 167 17.71 0.44 -36.31
N LEU A 168 18.41 0.13 -35.21
CA LEU A 168 19.57 0.89 -34.76
C LEU A 168 20.76 0.65 -35.71
N LEU A 169 21.00 -0.61 -36.07
CA LEU A 169 22.07 -0.99 -37.00
C LEU A 169 21.89 -0.40 -38.39
N GLU A 170 20.68 -0.36 -38.95
CA GLU A 170 20.44 0.24 -40.27
C GLU A 170 20.77 1.73 -40.27
N ASN A 171 20.42 2.44 -39.20
CA ASN A 171 20.77 3.86 -39.05
C ASN A 171 22.29 4.07 -38.93
N VAL A 172 22.98 3.22 -38.16
CA VAL A 172 24.44 3.30 -38.03
C VAL A 172 25.13 2.89 -39.34
N GLY A 173 24.69 1.81 -39.99
CA GLY A 173 25.23 1.34 -41.27
C GLY A 173 25.01 2.33 -42.42
N GLY A 174 23.85 2.99 -42.45
CA GLY A 174 23.56 4.08 -43.38
C GLY A 174 24.48 5.28 -43.17
N LEU A 175 24.76 5.65 -41.92
CA LEU A 175 25.74 6.69 -41.59
C LEU A 175 27.15 6.30 -42.05
N TRP A 176 27.60 5.08 -41.76
CA TRP A 176 28.91 4.59 -42.20
C TRP A 176 29.08 4.53 -43.72
N SER A 177 27.99 4.33 -44.47
CA SER A 177 28.03 4.32 -45.95
C SER A 177 28.01 5.72 -46.57
N PHE A 178 27.66 6.74 -45.78
CA PHE A 178 27.59 8.14 -46.20
C PHE A 178 28.92 8.89 -46.03
N TRP A 179 29.75 8.48 -45.08
CA TRP A 179 31.11 9.00 -44.83
C TRP A 179 32.15 8.27 -45.67
#